data_AF-A0ABD3QDI5-F1
#
_entry.id   AF-A0ABD3QDI5-F1
#
_cell.length_a   1.000
_cell.length_b   1.000
_cell.length_c   1.000
_cell.angle_alpha   90.00
_cell.angle_beta   90.00
_cell.angle_gamma   90.00
#
_symmetry.space_group_name_H-M   'P 1'
#
loop_
_entity.id
_entity.type
_entity.pdbx_description
1 polymer ?
#
loop_
_entity_poly.entity_id
_entity_poly.type
_entity_poly.pdbx_seq_one_letter_code
_entity_poly.pdbx_strand_id
1 'polypeptide(L)'
;MVTSLICNKNSHLLLFIALPAAVNSFLTTSGVLSTLNLITANRQPFKIPCSASYRADANNDTDIEEDEIEIKPYRNRSLAWTLRYRRLNPYERARARVISFGHRSKEDWDEAVSSGQLGQYVPNYPDEMYAPEWDSWDEWLGLMRSYNETKEIATKVLKLNSLDDYLNFVRCNTKRAEGLRIPVRPDVYYDEWIDEESFFGKRMDNAFINYEEPFQ
;
A
#
# COMPACT_ATOMS: atom_id res chain seq x y z
N MET A 1 -19.29 40.68 3.34
CA MET A 1 -18.33 40.18 4.34
C MET A 1 -17.80 38.84 3.83
N VAL A 2 -16.64 38.83 3.19
CA VAL A 2 -16.00 37.61 2.67
C VAL A 2 -14.89 37.26 3.65
N THR A 3 -15.12 36.27 4.50
CA THR A 3 -14.09 35.76 5.41
C THR A 3 -13.20 34.81 4.63
N SER A 4 -12.07 35.33 4.14
CA SER A 4 -10.97 34.50 3.65
C SER A 4 -10.37 33.72 4.82
N LEU A 5 -10.50 32.39 4.81
CA LEU A 5 -9.80 31.50 5.72
C LEU A 5 -8.32 31.49 5.33
N ILE A 6 -7.52 32.21 6.09
CA ILE A 6 -6.05 32.21 5.99
C ILE A 6 -5.56 30.85 6.51
N CYS A 7 -4.95 30.06 5.63
CA CYS A 7 -4.28 28.81 5.98
C CYS A 7 -3.01 29.14 6.78
N ASN A 8 -3.10 29.06 8.12
CA ASN A 8 -1.97 29.34 9.01
C ASN A 8 -1.01 28.14 9.05
N LYS A 9 0.19 28.33 8.48
CA LYS A 9 1.34 27.45 8.66
C LYS A 9 2.17 27.96 9.83
N ASN A 10 2.54 27.05 10.73
CA ASN A 10 3.64 27.10 11.71
C ASN A 10 3.28 27.42 13.16
N SER A 11 3.35 26.38 14.00
CA SER A 11 3.67 26.50 15.43
C SER A 11 4.28 25.19 15.93
N HIS A 12 5.56 24.95 15.58
CA HIS A 12 6.41 23.98 16.26
C HIS A 12 6.90 24.60 17.59
N LEU A 13 6.33 24.18 18.71
CA LEU A 13 6.89 24.41 20.05
C LEU A 13 7.62 23.13 20.47
N LEU A 14 8.96 23.17 20.45
CA LEU A 14 9.84 22.14 21.00
C LEU A 14 9.94 22.34 22.52
N LEU A 15 9.33 21.44 23.30
CA LEU A 15 9.49 21.37 24.74
C LEU A 15 10.69 20.45 25.07
N PHE A 16 11.86 21.03 25.30
CA PHE A 16 13.00 20.34 25.88
C PHE A 16 12.75 20.12 27.38
N ILE A 17 12.52 18.87 27.79
CA ILE A 17 12.48 18.50 29.21
C ILE A 17 13.84 17.91 29.57
N ALA A 18 14.59 18.63 30.38
CA ALA A 18 15.84 18.20 30.99
C ALA A 18 15.57 17.17 32.11
N LEU A 19 16.31 16.05 32.09
CA LEU A 19 16.31 15.05 33.16
C LEU A 19 17.59 15.24 34.01
N PRO A 20 17.47 15.38 35.35
CA PRO A 20 18.64 15.50 36.20
C PRO A 20 19.25 14.14 36.53
N ALA A 21 20.58 14.13 36.57
CA ALA A 21 21.38 13.04 37.12
C ALA A 21 21.17 12.95 38.64
N ALA A 22 21.00 11.73 39.15
CA ALA A 22 21.14 11.43 40.57
C ALA A 22 21.90 10.11 40.75
N VAL A 23 22.95 10.23 41.56
CA VAL A 23 23.87 9.21 42.05
C VAL A 23 23.14 8.31 43.04
N ASN A 24 23.46 7.01 43.08
CA ASN A 24 23.39 6.26 44.33
C ASN A 24 24.38 5.09 44.34
N SER A 25 25.13 5.06 45.43
CA SER A 25 26.21 4.17 45.82
C SER A 25 25.72 2.81 46.34
N PHE A 26 26.58 1.80 46.15
CA PHE A 26 26.87 0.62 46.99
C PHE A 26 25.79 0.09 47.95
N LEU A 27 25.48 -1.21 47.87
CA LEU A 27 26.00 -2.21 48.80
C LEU A 27 25.71 -3.65 48.33
N THR A 28 26.63 -4.52 48.73
CA THR A 28 26.73 -5.96 48.51
C THR A 28 25.62 -6.77 49.20
N THR A 29 25.15 -7.84 48.56
CA THR A 29 24.79 -9.07 49.28
C THR A 29 25.15 -10.32 48.46
N SER A 30 25.75 -11.24 49.21
CA SER A 30 26.20 -12.57 48.85
C SER A 30 25.05 -13.50 48.45
N GLY A 31 25.30 -14.32 47.43
CA GLY A 31 25.01 -15.75 47.47
C GLY A 31 23.65 -16.18 46.93
N VAL A 32 23.66 -16.96 45.85
CA VAL A 32 23.23 -18.37 45.88
C VAL A 32 23.70 -19.10 44.62
N LEU A 33 24.23 -20.30 44.85
CA LEU A 33 24.60 -21.33 43.88
C LEU A 33 23.35 -21.82 43.12
N SER A 34 23.42 -21.96 41.80
CA SER A 34 22.54 -22.88 41.08
C SER A 34 23.16 -23.36 39.76
N THR A 35 23.69 -24.58 39.85
CA THR A 35 23.84 -25.60 38.80
C THR A 35 23.81 -25.15 37.33
N LEU A 36 24.98 -25.05 36.70
CA LEU A 36 25.13 -25.23 35.25
C LEU A 36 25.55 -26.68 35.00
N ASN A 37 24.58 -27.56 34.79
CA ASN A 37 24.80 -28.85 34.13
C ASN A 37 24.09 -28.83 32.77
N LEU A 38 24.92 -28.63 31.75
CA LEU A 38 24.79 -29.09 30.36
C LEU A 38 23.45 -29.75 29.97
N ILE A 39 22.58 -28.98 29.33
CA ILE A 39 21.64 -29.55 28.35
C ILE A 39 22.36 -29.47 27.01
N THR A 40 23.02 -30.57 26.66
CA THR A 40 23.47 -30.85 25.30
C THR A 40 22.23 -30.93 24.41
N ALA A 41 21.88 -29.82 23.76
CA ALA A 41 20.86 -29.82 22.73
C ALA A 41 21.36 -30.66 21.55
N ASN A 42 20.82 -31.87 21.43
CA ASN A 42 20.85 -32.69 20.22
C ASN A 42 20.28 -31.87 19.05
N ARG A 43 21.11 -31.07 18.37
CA ARG A 43 20.81 -30.56 17.03
C ARG A 43 20.92 -31.73 16.05
N GLN A 44 19.83 -32.47 15.91
CA GLN A 44 19.63 -33.27 14.71
C GLN A 44 19.52 -32.30 13.53
N PRO A 45 20.26 -32.49 12.42
CA PRO A 45 20.07 -31.68 11.23
C PRO A 45 18.66 -31.95 10.70
N PHE A 46 17.82 -30.91 10.66
CA PHE A 46 16.51 -30.98 10.03
C PHE A 46 16.72 -31.23 8.53
N LYS A 47 16.69 -32.51 8.12
CA LYS A 47 16.59 -32.90 6.72
C LYS A 47 15.24 -32.42 6.22
N ILE A 48 15.24 -31.37 5.41
CA ILE A 48 14.07 -31.01 4.61
C ILE A 48 13.95 -32.11 3.54
N PRO A 49 12.88 -32.93 3.53
CA PRO A 49 12.72 -33.94 2.50
C PRO A 49 12.49 -33.26 1.15
N CYS A 50 13.49 -33.39 0.27
CA CYS A 50 13.41 -32.96 -1.12
C CYS A 50 12.59 -33.99 -1.91
N SER A 51 11.26 -33.88 -1.87
CA SER A 51 10.32 -34.27 -2.94
C SER A 51 8.88 -34.24 -2.39
N ALA A 52 8.27 -33.05 -2.34
CA ALA A 52 6.82 -32.94 -2.38
C ALA A 52 6.45 -32.62 -3.83
N SER A 53 6.27 -33.65 -4.66
CA SER A 53 5.54 -33.51 -5.91
C SER A 53 4.11 -33.14 -5.52
N TYR A 54 3.74 -31.88 -5.67
CA TYR A 54 2.35 -31.49 -5.61
C TYR A 54 1.62 -32.27 -6.71
N ARG A 55 0.75 -33.21 -6.32
CA ARG A 55 -0.27 -33.71 -7.24
C ARG A 55 -1.27 -32.58 -7.36
N ALA A 56 -1.33 -31.94 -8.52
CA ALA A 56 -2.48 -31.14 -8.86
C ALA A 56 -3.61 -32.14 -9.16
N ASP A 57 -4.60 -32.20 -8.28
CA ASP A 57 -5.82 -32.94 -8.55
C ASP A 57 -6.53 -32.23 -9.70
N ALA A 58 -6.41 -32.82 -10.88
CA ALA A 58 -7.24 -32.52 -12.02
C ALA A 58 -8.62 -33.11 -11.72
N ASN A 59 -9.59 -32.24 -11.44
CA ASN A 59 -11.02 -32.43 -11.66
C ASN A 59 -11.68 -31.05 -11.47
N ASN A 60 -11.66 -30.24 -12.51
CA ASN A 60 -12.63 -29.15 -12.65
C ASN A 60 -13.30 -29.33 -14.01
N ASP A 61 -14.32 -30.20 -14.03
CA ASP A 61 -15.32 -30.22 -15.09
C ASP A 61 -16.18 -28.95 -14.91
N THR A 62 -15.72 -27.86 -15.51
CA THR A 62 -16.58 -26.73 -15.84
C THR A 62 -16.25 -26.36 -17.28
N ASP A 63 -17.17 -26.70 -18.19
CA ASP A 63 -17.24 -26.17 -19.54
C ASP A 63 -17.39 -24.64 -19.45
N ILE A 64 -16.26 -23.96 -19.30
CA ILE A 64 -16.12 -22.53 -19.50
C ILE A 64 -15.30 -22.44 -20.78
N GLU A 65 -15.87 -21.81 -21.81
CA GLU A 65 -15.06 -21.35 -22.93
C GLU A 65 -14.12 -20.26 -22.39
N GLU A 66 -13.00 -20.71 -21.82
CA GLU A 66 -11.89 -19.87 -21.45
C GLU A 66 -11.26 -19.40 -22.76
N ASP A 67 -11.47 -18.14 -23.12
CA ASP A 67 -10.55 -17.44 -24.02
C ASP A 67 -9.14 -17.67 -23.47
N GLU A 68 -8.40 -18.60 -24.08
CA GLU A 68 -7.13 -19.09 -23.57
C GLU A 68 -6.18 -17.89 -23.49
N ILE A 69 -5.95 -17.40 -22.26
CA ILE A 69 -5.11 -16.23 -22.02
C ILE A 69 -3.69 -16.60 -22.48
N GLU A 70 -3.31 -16.16 -23.68
CA GLU A 70 -2.06 -16.54 -24.32
C GLU A 70 -0.87 -15.90 -23.61
N ILE A 71 -0.21 -16.65 -22.72
CA ILE A 71 1.01 -16.21 -22.05
C ILE A 71 2.19 -16.34 -23.02
N LYS A 72 2.79 -15.20 -23.38
CA LYS A 72 3.98 -15.14 -24.24
C LYS A 72 5.27 -15.44 -23.44
N PRO A 73 6.31 -16.00 -24.08
CA PRO A 73 7.62 -16.13 -23.45
C PRO A 73 8.19 -14.75 -23.09
N TYR A 74 8.73 -14.63 -21.88
CA TYR A 74 9.35 -13.40 -21.42
C TYR A 74 10.67 -13.14 -22.16
N ARG A 75 10.70 -12.13 -23.03
CA ARG A 75 11.90 -11.73 -23.79
C ARG A 75 12.54 -12.94 -24.48
N ASN A 76 13.84 -13.17 -24.23
CA ASN A 76 14.62 -14.28 -24.79
C ASN A 76 14.58 -15.55 -23.91
N ARG A 77 13.58 -15.70 -23.02
CA ARG A 77 13.41 -16.89 -22.16
C ARG A 77 12.42 -17.88 -22.77
N SER A 78 12.46 -19.12 -22.33
CA SER A 78 11.46 -20.12 -22.73
C SER A 78 10.12 -19.87 -22.05
N LEU A 79 9.04 -20.32 -22.68
CA LEU A 79 7.70 -20.30 -22.08
C LEU A 79 7.66 -21.04 -20.74
N ALA A 80 8.28 -22.22 -20.67
CA ALA A 80 8.38 -23.00 -19.44
C ALA A 80 9.06 -22.23 -18.28
N TRP A 81 10.10 -21.44 -18.58
CA TRP A 81 10.75 -20.58 -17.59
C TRP A 81 9.80 -19.48 -17.10
N THR A 82 9.08 -18.84 -18.02
CA THR A 82 8.12 -17.76 -17.74
C THR A 82 7.00 -18.25 -16.83
N LEU A 83 6.39 -19.39 -17.16
CA LEU A 83 5.34 -20.02 -16.36
C LEU A 83 5.84 -20.40 -14.96
N ARG A 84 7.06 -20.95 -14.85
CA ARG A 84 7.66 -21.28 -13.55
C ARG A 84 7.93 -20.02 -12.73
N TYR A 85 8.40 -18.94 -13.35
CA TYR A 85 8.63 -17.67 -12.69
C TYR A 85 7.32 -17.09 -12.13
N ARG A 86 6.28 -17.00 -12.96
CA ARG A 86 4.94 -16.50 -12.55
C ARG A 86 4.35 -17.31 -11.40
N ARG A 87 4.52 -18.64 -11.40
CA ARG A 87 4.08 -19.52 -10.30
C ARG A 87 4.80 -19.21 -8.98
N LEU A 88 6.10 -18.93 -9.02
CA LEU A 88 6.89 -18.63 -7.83
C LEU A 88 6.75 -17.16 -7.38
N ASN A 89 6.38 -16.29 -8.31
CA ASN A 89 6.27 -14.86 -8.11
C ASN A 89 4.99 -14.32 -8.76
N PRO A 90 3.82 -14.53 -8.12
CA PRO A 90 2.55 -14.04 -8.65
C PRO A 90 2.52 -12.50 -8.66
N TYR A 91 1.73 -11.93 -9.59
CA TYR A 91 1.62 -10.48 -9.84
C TYR A 91 1.48 -9.67 -8.55
N GLU A 92 0.48 -10.00 -7.72
CA GLU A 92 0.20 -9.27 -6.48
C GLU A 92 1.38 -9.23 -5.52
N ARG A 93 2.13 -10.34 -5.42
CA ARG A 93 3.31 -10.41 -4.54
C ARG A 93 4.49 -9.64 -5.10
N ALA A 94 4.64 -9.58 -6.42
CA ALA A 94 5.66 -8.76 -7.07
C ALA A 94 5.30 -7.27 -6.92
N ARG A 95 4.04 -6.90 -7.18
CA ARG A 95 3.51 -5.54 -7.04
C ARG A 95 3.64 -5.00 -5.62
N ALA A 96 3.29 -5.77 -4.60
CA ALA A 96 3.44 -5.36 -3.21
C ALA A 96 4.90 -5.02 -2.84
N ARG A 97 5.87 -5.70 -3.45
CA ARG A 97 7.30 -5.38 -3.28
C ARG A 97 7.67 -4.10 -3.99
N VAL A 98 7.21 -3.90 -5.22
CA VAL A 98 7.45 -2.65 -5.97
C VAL A 98 6.90 -1.43 -5.23
N ILE A 99 5.68 -1.53 -4.73
CA ILE A 99 5.04 -0.48 -3.93
C ILE A 99 5.88 -0.14 -2.68
N SER A 100 6.55 -1.13 -2.08
CA SER A 100 7.41 -0.92 -0.92
C SER A 100 8.71 -0.17 -1.22
N PHE A 101 9.16 -0.17 -2.47
CA PHE A 101 10.32 0.61 -2.90
C PHE A 101 10.00 2.10 -3.07
N GLY A 102 8.75 2.44 -3.36
CA GLY A 102 8.29 3.83 -3.38
C GLY A 102 8.78 4.65 -4.59
N HIS A 103 9.02 4.01 -5.74
CA HIS A 103 9.28 4.69 -7.00
C HIS A 103 8.07 5.54 -7.42
N ARG A 104 8.31 6.76 -7.93
CA ARG A 104 7.25 7.76 -8.18
C ARG A 104 6.96 8.00 -9.65
N SER A 105 7.78 7.42 -10.52
CA SER A 105 7.70 7.64 -11.96
C SER A 105 8.26 6.43 -12.71
N LYS A 106 8.00 6.37 -14.01
CA LYS A 106 8.61 5.38 -14.88
C LYS A 106 10.13 5.61 -15.01
N GLU A 107 10.54 6.87 -14.98
CA GLU A 107 11.95 7.26 -15.01
C GLU A 107 12.69 6.72 -13.78
N ASP A 108 12.10 6.85 -12.58
CA ASP A 108 12.64 6.29 -11.33
C ASP A 108 12.77 4.76 -11.43
N TRP A 109 11.82 4.11 -12.11
CA TRP A 109 11.85 2.66 -12.33
C TRP A 109 13.00 2.27 -13.25
N ASP A 110 13.18 2.96 -14.38
CA ASP A 110 14.25 2.70 -15.33
C ASP A 110 15.64 2.90 -14.69
N GLU A 111 15.78 3.92 -13.83
CA GLU A 111 16.97 4.12 -13.00
C GLU A 111 17.19 2.96 -12.02
N ALA A 112 16.14 2.48 -11.34
CA ALA A 112 16.21 1.35 -10.42
C ALA A 112 16.58 0.03 -11.13
N VAL A 113 16.08 -0.17 -12.36
CA VAL A 113 16.47 -1.29 -13.23
C VAL A 113 17.96 -1.19 -13.58
N SER A 114 18.42 -0.01 -14.03
CA SER A 114 19.80 0.20 -14.48
C SER A 114 20.82 0.04 -13.35
N SER A 115 20.46 0.46 -12.14
CA SER A 115 21.28 0.35 -10.93
C SER A 115 21.22 -1.04 -10.28
N GLY A 116 20.31 -1.91 -10.71
CA GLY A 116 20.12 -3.25 -10.15
C GLY A 116 19.46 -3.26 -8.76
N GLN A 117 18.78 -2.17 -8.38
CA GLN A 117 18.18 -2.00 -7.05
C GLN A 117 16.96 -2.92 -6.82
N LEU A 118 16.29 -3.35 -7.89
CA LEU A 118 15.07 -4.16 -7.83
C LEU A 118 15.28 -5.60 -7.33
N GLY A 119 16.51 -6.11 -7.38
CA GLY A 119 16.87 -7.47 -6.98
C GLY A 119 16.35 -8.56 -7.93
N GLN A 120 16.44 -9.83 -7.51
CA GLN A 120 16.16 -10.98 -8.39
C GLN A 120 14.67 -11.34 -8.54
N TYR A 121 13.82 -10.80 -7.68
CA TYR A 121 12.41 -11.18 -7.59
C TYR A 121 11.44 -10.14 -8.15
N VAL A 122 11.95 -9.17 -8.88
CA VAL A 122 11.14 -8.19 -9.58
C VAL A 122 11.60 -8.22 -11.03
N PRO A 123 10.70 -8.52 -11.99
CA PRO A 123 11.09 -8.50 -13.39
C PRO A 123 11.31 -7.06 -13.85
N ASN A 124 12.29 -6.85 -14.73
CA ASN A 124 12.60 -5.52 -15.26
C ASN A 124 11.46 -4.98 -16.16
N TYR A 125 10.79 -5.87 -16.89
CA TYR A 125 9.67 -5.58 -17.80
C TYR A 125 8.42 -6.28 -17.27
N PRO A 126 7.77 -5.70 -16.26
CA PRO A 126 6.61 -6.32 -15.61
C PRO A 126 5.37 -6.34 -16.52
N ASP A 127 5.26 -5.38 -17.44
CA ASP A 127 4.27 -5.31 -18.53
C ASP A 127 4.32 -6.55 -19.44
N GLU A 128 5.51 -7.04 -19.76
CA GLU A 128 5.65 -8.29 -20.52
C GLU A 128 5.45 -9.54 -19.65
N MET A 129 6.01 -9.55 -18.43
CA MET A 129 5.92 -10.72 -17.53
C MET A 129 4.50 -10.99 -17.07
N TYR A 130 3.72 -9.93 -16.84
CA TYR A 130 2.37 -9.96 -16.31
C TYR A 130 1.33 -9.42 -17.29
N ALA A 131 1.60 -9.50 -18.60
CA ALA A 131 0.70 -9.01 -19.65
C ALA A 131 -0.80 -9.27 -19.44
N PRO A 132 -1.26 -10.44 -18.94
CA PRO A 132 -2.70 -10.64 -18.74
C PRO A 132 -3.28 -10.02 -17.46
N GLU A 133 -2.45 -9.75 -16.45
CA GLU A 133 -2.85 -9.07 -15.21
C GLU A 133 -2.47 -7.59 -15.18
N TRP A 134 -1.61 -7.17 -16.11
CA TRP A 134 -1.04 -5.84 -16.15
C TRP A 134 -2.05 -4.86 -16.73
N ASP A 135 -2.35 -3.82 -15.97
CA ASP A 135 -3.16 -2.70 -16.42
C ASP A 135 -2.26 -1.53 -16.86
N SER A 136 -1.58 -0.89 -15.91
CA SER A 136 -0.86 0.36 -16.14
C SER A 136 0.37 0.51 -15.24
N TRP A 137 1.28 1.40 -15.63
CA TRP A 137 2.44 1.76 -14.81
C TRP A 137 2.01 2.39 -13.48
N ASP A 138 0.95 3.20 -13.50
CA ASP A 138 0.42 3.86 -12.32
C ASP A 138 -0.10 2.83 -11.32
N GLU A 139 -0.76 1.77 -11.80
CA GLU A 139 -1.18 0.66 -10.96
C GLU A 139 0.03 -0.09 -10.39
N TRP A 140 1.00 -0.48 -11.23
CA TRP A 140 2.14 -1.29 -10.81
C TRP A 140 3.04 -0.62 -9.78
N LEU A 141 3.37 0.66 -10.01
CA LEU A 141 4.16 1.47 -9.08
C LEU A 141 3.31 1.89 -7.87
N GLY A 142 1.98 1.80 -7.99
CA GLY A 142 1.02 2.23 -6.99
C GLY A 142 1.06 3.74 -6.80
N LEU A 143 1.11 4.51 -7.89
CA LEU A 143 1.16 5.97 -7.83
C LEU A 143 -0.15 6.56 -7.32
N MET A 144 -1.28 6.02 -7.79
CA MET A 144 -2.62 6.46 -7.44
C MET A 144 -3.52 5.28 -7.03
N ARG A 145 -4.49 5.57 -6.17
CA ARG A 145 -5.54 4.65 -5.74
C ARG A 145 -6.61 4.49 -6.82
N SER A 146 -7.36 3.40 -6.75
CA SER A 146 -8.55 3.20 -7.61
C SER A 146 -9.66 4.20 -7.28
N TYR A 147 -10.60 4.39 -8.22
CA TYR A 147 -11.75 5.29 -8.03
C TYR A 147 -12.52 4.98 -6.74
N ASN A 148 -12.84 3.70 -6.51
CA ASN A 148 -13.61 3.26 -5.35
C ASN A 148 -12.86 3.53 -4.03
N GLU A 149 -11.56 3.24 -3.97
CA GLU A 149 -10.77 3.52 -2.77
C GLU A 149 -10.65 5.03 -2.50
N THR A 150 -10.40 5.83 -3.54
CA THR A 150 -10.32 7.29 -3.41
C THR A 150 -11.65 7.87 -2.94
N LYS A 151 -12.77 7.37 -3.47
CA LYS A 151 -14.13 7.71 -3.05
C LYS A 151 -14.35 7.41 -1.57
N GLU A 152 -13.97 6.23 -1.11
CA GLU A 152 -14.09 5.85 0.30
C GLU A 152 -13.22 6.71 1.21
N ILE A 153 -11.98 7.01 0.81
CA ILE A 153 -11.10 7.90 1.57
C ILE A 153 -11.68 9.31 1.64
N ALA A 154 -12.15 9.87 0.52
CA ALA A 154 -12.72 11.21 0.46
C ALA A 154 -13.96 11.34 1.36
N THR A 155 -14.87 10.35 1.31
CA THR A 155 -16.15 10.38 2.02
C THR A 155 -16.05 9.92 3.47
N LYS A 156 -15.42 8.77 3.75
CA LYS A 156 -15.40 8.15 5.09
C LYS A 156 -14.28 8.72 5.97
N VAL A 157 -13.09 8.94 5.39
CA VAL A 157 -11.89 9.34 6.15
C VAL A 157 -11.76 10.86 6.23
N LEU A 158 -11.89 11.54 5.09
CA LEU A 158 -11.75 12.99 5.01
C LEU A 158 -13.06 13.74 5.26
N LYS A 159 -14.21 13.06 5.11
CA LYS A 159 -15.55 13.61 5.30
C LYS A 159 -15.82 14.84 4.41
N LEU A 160 -15.28 14.79 3.20
CA LEU A 160 -15.49 15.82 2.17
C LEU A 160 -16.81 15.54 1.46
N ASN A 161 -17.55 16.59 1.16
CA ASN A 161 -18.89 16.51 0.54
C ASN A 161 -18.98 17.24 -0.81
N SER A 162 -17.87 17.85 -1.26
CA SER A 162 -17.82 18.57 -2.53
C SER A 162 -16.44 18.49 -3.17
N LEU A 163 -16.41 18.62 -4.49
CA LEU A 163 -15.20 18.71 -5.29
C LEU A 163 -14.36 19.93 -4.89
N ASP A 164 -14.97 21.08 -4.59
CA ASP A 164 -14.21 22.27 -4.18
C ASP A 164 -13.47 22.04 -2.86
N ASP A 165 -14.14 21.44 -1.88
CA ASP A 165 -13.54 21.05 -0.60
C ASP A 165 -12.41 20.04 -0.79
N TYR A 166 -12.57 19.10 -1.72
CA TYR A 166 -11.54 18.15 -2.10
C TYR A 166 -10.31 18.84 -2.71
N LEU A 167 -10.51 19.71 -3.69
CA LEU A 167 -9.43 20.45 -4.33
C LEU A 167 -8.71 21.35 -3.33
N ASN A 168 -9.46 22.01 -2.44
CA ASN A 168 -8.91 22.82 -1.35
C ASN A 168 -8.09 21.95 -0.39
N PHE A 169 -8.55 20.75 -0.05
CA PHE A 169 -7.80 19.81 0.78
C PHE A 169 -6.47 19.42 0.12
N VAL A 170 -6.48 19.00 -1.15
CA VAL A 170 -5.27 18.57 -1.86
C VAL A 170 -4.27 19.72 -1.97
N ARG A 171 -4.74 20.93 -2.27
CA ARG A 171 -3.89 22.12 -2.41
C ARG A 171 -3.29 22.57 -1.06
N CYS A 172 -4.07 22.53 0.02
CA CYS A 172 -3.62 22.98 1.33
C CYS A 172 -2.77 21.93 2.06
N ASN A 173 -3.05 20.64 1.88
CA ASN A 173 -2.42 19.53 2.60
C ASN A 173 -1.68 18.57 1.65
N THR A 174 -0.77 19.09 0.82
CA THR A 174 -0.06 18.32 -0.22
C THR A 174 0.58 17.03 0.30
N LYS A 175 1.32 17.09 1.42
CA LYS A 175 1.97 15.90 2.02
C LYS A 175 0.98 14.80 2.40
N ARG A 176 -0.20 15.18 2.91
CA ARG A 176 -1.23 14.21 3.30
C ARG A 176 -1.91 13.65 2.06
N ALA A 177 -2.19 14.47 1.05
CA ALA A 177 -2.75 14.02 -0.22
C ALA A 177 -1.79 13.06 -0.94
N GLU A 178 -0.50 13.40 -1.02
CA GLU A 178 0.55 12.51 -1.56
C GLU A 178 0.62 11.19 -0.78
N GLY A 179 0.57 11.24 0.55
CA GLY A 179 0.55 10.03 1.39
C GLY A 179 -0.69 9.15 1.20
N LEU A 180 -1.82 9.75 0.83
CA LEU A 180 -3.05 9.03 0.51
C LEU A 180 -3.08 8.49 -0.93
N ARG A 181 -2.12 8.91 -1.78
CA ARG A 181 -2.05 8.53 -3.21
C ARG A 181 -3.36 8.79 -3.94
N ILE A 182 -3.94 9.96 -3.68
CA ILE A 182 -5.18 10.41 -4.32
C ILE A 182 -4.86 11.41 -5.44
N PRO A 183 -5.58 11.35 -6.58
CA PRO A 183 -5.32 12.26 -7.69
C PRO A 183 -5.71 13.69 -7.33
N VAL A 184 -5.04 14.67 -7.95
CA VAL A 184 -5.37 16.09 -7.73
C VAL A 184 -6.76 16.42 -8.24
N ARG A 185 -7.14 15.85 -9.38
CA ARG A 185 -8.42 16.07 -10.06
C ARG A 185 -9.08 14.72 -10.36
N PRO A 186 -9.91 14.19 -9.45
CA PRO A 186 -10.56 12.89 -9.65
C PRO A 186 -11.53 12.93 -10.84
N ASP A 187 -12.07 14.10 -11.16
CA ASP A 187 -12.96 14.38 -12.29
C ASP A 187 -12.31 14.23 -13.67
N VAL A 188 -10.99 14.44 -13.75
CA VAL A 188 -10.22 14.30 -14.98
C VAL A 188 -9.44 12.98 -15.01
N TYR A 189 -9.07 12.48 -13.83
CA TYR A 189 -8.19 11.31 -13.70
C TYR A 189 -8.92 9.99 -13.92
N TYR A 190 -10.14 9.84 -13.41
CA TYR A 190 -10.88 8.58 -13.52
C TYR A 190 -11.85 8.61 -14.69
N ASP A 191 -11.74 7.62 -15.58
CA ASP A 191 -12.70 7.41 -16.67
C ASP A 191 -14.09 7.02 -16.13
N GLU A 192 -14.17 6.47 -14.93
CA GLU A 192 -15.42 6.08 -14.25
C GLU A 192 -16.15 7.26 -13.61
N TRP A 193 -15.59 8.47 -13.68
CA TRP A 193 -16.20 9.66 -13.11
C TRP A 193 -17.44 10.08 -13.90
N ILE A 194 -18.61 10.05 -13.25
CA ILE A 194 -19.88 10.48 -13.84
C ILE A 194 -20.19 11.91 -13.39
N ASP A 195 -20.32 12.11 -12.08
CA ASP A 195 -20.72 13.36 -11.47
C ASP A 195 -20.26 13.46 -10.01
N GLU A 196 -20.29 14.67 -9.47
CA GLU A 196 -19.88 14.95 -8.08
C GLU A 196 -20.79 14.22 -7.07
N GLU A 197 -22.07 14.08 -7.39
CA GLU A 197 -23.05 13.43 -6.52
C GLU A 197 -22.82 11.91 -6.41
N SER A 198 -22.46 11.23 -7.50
CA SER A 198 -22.10 9.81 -7.42
C SER A 198 -20.83 9.59 -6.61
N PHE A 199 -19.88 10.53 -6.64
CA PHE A 199 -18.61 10.43 -5.91
C PHE A 199 -18.77 10.75 -4.42
N PHE A 200 -19.24 11.94 -4.07
CA PHE A 200 -19.33 12.37 -2.67
C PHE A 200 -20.63 11.93 -1.97
N GLY A 201 -21.61 11.49 -2.74
CA GLY A 201 -22.97 11.26 -2.28
C GLY A 201 -23.77 12.57 -2.23
N LYS A 202 -25.07 12.43 -1.96
CA LYS A 202 -25.92 13.59 -1.70
C LYS A 202 -25.33 14.39 -0.55
N ARG A 203 -25.24 15.71 -0.75
CA ARG A 203 -24.95 16.64 0.33
C ARG A 203 -25.95 16.33 1.44
N MET A 204 -25.47 15.87 2.60
CA MET A 204 -26.31 15.91 3.79
C MET A 204 -26.48 17.39 4.11
N ASP A 205 -27.56 17.95 3.59
CA ASP A 205 -28.07 19.22 4.06
C ASP A 205 -28.37 19.00 5.54
N ASN A 206 -27.51 19.49 6.43
CA ASN A 206 -27.79 19.61 7.86
C ASN A 206 -28.88 20.69 8.09
N ALA A 207 -29.93 20.68 7.28
CA ALA A 207 -31.13 21.44 7.47
C ALA A 207 -32.10 20.58 8.28
N PHE A 208 -32.44 21.07 9.46
CA PHE A 208 -33.44 20.54 10.41
C PHE A 208 -32.97 19.45 11.39
N ILE A 209 -31.98 19.77 12.23
CA ILE A 209 -32.20 19.51 13.67
C ILE A 209 -32.84 20.77 14.23
N ASN A 210 -34.16 20.92 14.02
CA ASN A 210 -34.95 21.82 14.85
C ASN A 210 -34.97 21.19 16.25
N TYR A 211 -34.11 21.66 17.14
CA TYR A 211 -34.43 21.60 18.57
C TYR A 211 -35.56 22.59 18.79
N GLU A 212 -36.81 22.14 18.58
CA GLU A 212 -37.93 22.74 19.31
C GLU A 212 -37.68 22.42 20.78
N GLU A 213 -37.13 23.37 21.53
CA GLU A 213 -37.23 23.38 22.99
C GLU A 213 -38.72 23.49 23.36
N PRO A 214 -39.32 22.52 24.08
CA PRO A 214 -40.57 22.79 24.75
C PRO A 214 -40.28 23.69 25.95
N PHE A 215 -40.57 24.99 25.80
CA PHE A 215 -40.80 25.86 26.95
C PHE A 215 -42.04 25.36 27.69
N GLN A 216 -41.85 24.83 28.90
CA GLN A 216 -42.91 24.71 29.90
C GLN A 216 -42.38 25.01 31.29
#